data_AF-S7THN8-F1
#
_entry.id   AF-S7THN8-F1
#
_cell.length_a   1.000
_cell.length_b   1.000
_cell.length_c   1.000
_cell.angle_alpha   90.00
_cell.angle_beta   90.00
_cell.angle_gamma   90.00
#
_symmetry.space_group_name_H-M   'P 1'
#
loop_
_entity.id
_entity.type
_entity.pdbx_description
1 polymer ?
#
loop_
_entity_poly.entity_id
_entity_poly.type
_entity_poly.pdbx_seq_one_letter_code
_entity_poly.pdbx_strand_id
1 'polypeptide(L)'
;MVFDEAKTICNGRMIVFPYPACLMQSPDAHGMLLEPLPQTDSIMVRRSLLHDPDAPFDPELLFCEDNDLRIRIAERHPVRFVKGFGSAIREHENRSINTSRREKLFHYDMLMLKKATARYDYARHIVRAKKAKLYYFRAIGRYRESDLLNFLRYFVAGFATSPGIYLQKFKEKVFKA
;
A
#
# COMPACT_ATOMS: atom_id res chain seq x y z
N MET A 1 -10.44 9.18 -11.22
CA MET A 1 -9.59 9.79 -10.16
C MET A 1 -8.25 10.17 -10.76
N VAL A 2 -7.62 11.24 -10.29
CA VAL A 2 -6.25 11.63 -10.68
C VAL A 2 -5.33 11.58 -9.46
N PHE A 3 -4.17 10.97 -9.65
CA PHE A 3 -3.05 10.94 -8.68
C PHE A 3 -1.84 11.69 -9.27
N ASP A 4 -1.03 12.26 -8.38
CA ASP A 4 0.17 13.07 -8.66
C ASP A 4 1.44 12.51 -7.98
N GLU A 5 2.64 12.88 -8.42
CA GLU A 5 3.89 12.47 -7.76
C GLU A 5 4.01 13.13 -6.38
N ALA A 6 4.29 12.32 -5.36
CA ALA A 6 4.49 12.79 -4.00
C ALA A 6 5.91 13.29 -3.76
N LYS A 7 6.02 14.48 -3.19
CA LYS A 7 7.26 14.95 -2.57
C LYS A 7 7.17 14.81 -1.08
N THR A 8 8.27 14.41 -0.44
CA THR A 8 8.39 14.47 1.00
C THR A 8 9.53 15.40 1.37
N ILE A 9 9.27 16.37 2.25
CA ILE A 9 10.31 17.28 2.77
C ILE A 9 10.76 16.74 4.13
N CYS A 10 11.99 16.23 4.16
CA CYS A 10 12.65 15.71 5.36
C CYS A 10 13.88 16.59 5.67
N ASN A 11 13.95 17.19 6.87
CA ASN A 11 15.08 18.03 7.31
C ASN A 11 15.52 19.11 6.31
N GLY A 12 14.55 19.79 5.67
CA GLY A 12 14.80 20.82 4.65
C GLY A 12 15.23 20.29 3.28
N ARG A 13 15.31 18.97 3.09
CA ARG A 13 15.62 18.33 1.81
C ARG A 13 14.39 17.71 1.19
N MET A 14 14.23 17.90 -0.11
CA MET A 14 13.16 17.30 -0.91
C MET A 14 13.56 15.87 -1.32
N ILE A 15 12.82 14.89 -0.84
CA ILE A 15 12.92 13.48 -1.24
C ILE A 15 11.78 13.20 -2.22
N VAL A 16 12.14 12.78 -3.43
CA VAL A 16 11.18 12.35 -4.46
C VAL A 16 11.00 10.85 -4.37
N PHE A 17 9.76 10.40 -4.17
CA PHE A 17 9.42 8.98 -4.27
C PHE A 17 8.92 8.71 -5.68
N PRO A 18 9.71 8.00 -6.52
CA PRO A 18 9.28 7.71 -7.88
C PRO A 18 8.04 6.81 -7.87
N TYR A 19 7.14 7.05 -8.82
CA TYR A 19 5.95 6.22 -9.01
C TYR A 19 6.31 4.74 -9.24
N PRO A 20 5.53 3.77 -8.72
CA PRO A 20 5.73 2.36 -9.01
C PRO A 20 5.35 2.14 -10.47
N ALA A 21 6.27 1.61 -11.27
CA ALA A 21 6.07 1.42 -12.71
C ALA A 21 4.82 0.59 -13.07
N CYS A 22 4.40 -0.29 -12.17
CA CYS A 22 3.20 -1.12 -12.28
C CYS A 22 1.89 -0.33 -12.29
N LEU A 23 1.78 0.77 -11.53
CA LEU A 23 0.57 1.60 -11.52
C LEU A 23 0.44 2.45 -12.79
N MET A 24 1.57 2.79 -13.43
CA MET A 24 1.55 3.40 -14.76
C MET A 24 1.08 2.42 -15.86
N GLN A 25 1.19 1.11 -15.63
CA GLN A 25 0.83 0.07 -16.59
C GLN A 25 -0.59 -0.47 -16.37
N SER A 26 -1.09 -0.50 -15.13
CA SER A 26 -2.43 -0.99 -14.78
C SER A 26 -3.12 -0.04 -13.80
N PRO A 27 -3.69 1.08 -14.28
CA PRO A 27 -4.41 2.04 -13.44
C PRO A 27 -5.84 1.60 -13.13
N ASP A 28 -5.98 0.35 -12.70
CA ASP A 28 -7.24 -0.30 -12.38
C ASP A 28 -7.24 -0.83 -10.94
N ALA A 29 -8.38 -1.40 -10.52
CA ALA A 29 -8.50 -1.98 -9.18
C ALA A 29 -7.39 -2.98 -8.88
N HIS A 30 -7.00 -3.83 -9.85
CA HIS A 30 -5.95 -4.83 -9.64
C HIS A 30 -4.59 -4.21 -9.34
N GLY A 31 -4.17 -3.22 -10.13
CA GLY A 31 -2.93 -2.49 -9.88
C GLY A 31 -2.95 -1.78 -8.53
N MET A 32 -4.07 -1.14 -8.19
CA MET A 32 -4.27 -0.40 -6.94
C MET A 32 -4.24 -1.29 -5.70
N LEU A 33 -4.83 -2.49 -5.78
CA LEU A 33 -4.75 -3.45 -4.68
C LEU A 33 -3.30 -3.90 -4.46
N LEU A 34 -2.58 -4.22 -5.53
CA LEU A 34 -1.23 -4.76 -5.48
C LEU A 34 -0.21 -3.77 -4.91
N GLU A 35 -0.28 -2.53 -5.38
CA GLU A 35 0.71 -1.51 -5.13
C GLU A 35 0.03 -0.31 -4.49
N PRO A 36 0.19 -0.13 -3.16
CA PRO A 36 -0.26 1.11 -2.55
C PRO A 36 0.54 2.23 -3.21
N LEU A 37 -0.18 3.26 -3.66
CA LEU A 37 0.45 4.43 -4.25
C LEU A 37 1.47 5.01 -3.26
N PRO A 38 2.71 5.29 -3.70
CA PRO A 38 3.70 5.87 -2.83
C PRO A 38 3.24 7.30 -2.52
N GLN A 39 2.70 7.48 -1.33
CA GLN A 39 2.53 8.76 -0.67
C GLN A 39 1.81 9.84 -1.49
N THR A 40 0.96 9.47 -2.45
CA THR A 40 0.15 10.46 -3.18
C THR A 40 -0.94 10.95 -2.24
N ASP A 41 -0.64 11.92 -1.38
CA ASP A 41 -1.59 12.45 -0.39
C ASP A 41 -2.70 13.28 -1.04
N SER A 42 -2.49 13.74 -2.28
CA SER A 42 -3.55 14.33 -3.09
C SER A 42 -4.23 13.30 -3.98
N ILE A 43 -5.55 13.22 -3.81
CA ILE A 43 -6.46 12.60 -4.77
C ILE A 43 -7.42 13.67 -5.30
N MET A 44 -7.63 13.71 -6.61
CA MET A 44 -8.71 14.49 -7.18
C MET A 44 -9.84 13.55 -7.63
N VAL A 45 -11.03 13.78 -7.08
CA VAL A 45 -12.25 13.05 -7.38
C VAL A 45 -13.33 14.01 -7.89
N ARG A 46 -14.18 13.54 -8.80
CA ARG A 46 -15.36 14.33 -9.21
C ARG A 46 -16.28 14.45 -7.99
N ARG A 47 -16.84 15.64 -7.76
CA ARG A 47 -17.78 15.87 -6.65
C ARG A 47 -18.95 14.87 -6.65
N SER A 48 -19.43 14.49 -7.82
CA SER A 48 -20.50 13.49 -7.98
C SER A 48 -20.17 12.14 -7.31
N LEU A 49 -18.89 11.79 -7.18
CA LEU A 49 -18.45 10.56 -6.52
C LEU A 49 -18.55 10.64 -5.00
N LEU A 50 -18.60 11.83 -4.41
CA LEU A 50 -18.79 11.99 -2.96
C LEU A 50 -20.24 11.75 -2.52
N HIS A 51 -21.16 11.70 -3.48
CA HIS A 51 -22.56 11.37 -3.26
C HIS A 51 -22.86 9.88 -3.47
N ASP A 52 -21.84 9.07 -3.82
CA ASP A 52 -21.96 7.62 -3.83
C ASP A 52 -22.16 7.15 -2.37
N PRO A 53 -23.17 6.32 -2.07
CA PRO A 53 -23.39 5.79 -0.72
C PRO A 53 -22.18 5.03 -0.16
N ASP A 54 -21.30 4.55 -1.03
CA ASP A 54 -20.04 3.90 -0.69
C ASP A 54 -18.83 4.83 -0.83
N ALA A 55 -19.01 6.16 -0.84
CA ALA A 55 -17.92 7.15 -0.76
C ALA A 55 -17.37 7.42 0.64
N PRO A 56 -18.10 7.23 1.75
CA PRO A 56 -17.56 7.50 3.09
C PRO A 56 -16.33 6.65 3.41
N PHE A 57 -15.49 7.14 4.32
CA PHE A 57 -14.47 6.30 4.95
C PHE A 57 -15.14 5.16 5.70
N ASP A 58 -14.51 4.00 5.64
CA ASP A 58 -14.96 2.81 6.35
C ASP A 58 -14.70 3.00 7.85
N PRO A 59 -15.73 3.09 8.70
CA PRO A 59 -15.56 3.36 10.13
C PRO A 59 -14.84 2.24 10.87
N GLU A 60 -14.75 1.04 10.30
CA GLU A 60 -14.01 -0.08 10.88
C GLU A 60 -12.50 0.01 10.61
N LEU A 61 -12.07 0.85 9.66
CA LEU A 61 -10.66 1.04 9.31
C LEU A 61 -10.11 2.29 10.01
N LEU A 62 -9.47 2.09 11.17
CA LEU A 62 -8.76 3.17 11.88
C LEU A 62 -7.39 3.48 11.26
N PHE A 63 -6.94 2.64 10.33
CA PHE A 63 -5.74 2.83 9.52
C PHE A 63 -6.03 2.29 8.12
N CYS A 64 -5.31 2.83 7.12
CA CYS A 64 -5.43 2.47 5.71
C CYS A 64 -6.80 2.84 5.09
N GLU A 65 -7.55 3.74 5.72
CA GLU A 65 -8.85 4.23 5.28
C GLU A 65 -8.77 4.99 3.96
N ASP A 66 -7.68 5.73 3.75
CA ASP A 66 -7.35 6.42 2.51
C ASP A 66 -7.09 5.43 1.37
N ASN A 67 -6.35 4.37 1.65
CA ASN A 67 -6.02 3.34 0.68
C ASN A 67 -7.25 2.48 0.32
N ASP A 68 -8.10 2.11 1.29
CA ASP A 68 -9.37 1.44 1.02
C ASP A 68 -10.30 2.29 0.15
N LEU A 69 -10.43 3.60 0.45
CA LEU A 69 -11.23 4.52 -0.36
C LEU A 69 -10.74 4.58 -1.80
N ARG A 70 -9.41 4.67 -2.02
CA ARG A 70 -8.82 4.67 -3.37
C ARG A 70 -9.12 3.39 -4.12
N ILE A 71 -8.99 2.24 -3.46
CA ILE A 71 -9.29 0.94 -4.03
C ILE A 71 -10.77 0.87 -4.42
N ARG A 72 -11.70 1.25 -3.53
CA ARG A 72 -13.14 1.30 -3.83
C ARG A 72 -13.48 2.17 -5.02
N ILE A 73 -12.83 3.32 -5.15
CA ILE A 73 -13.05 4.18 -6.32
C ILE A 73 -12.51 3.53 -7.59
N ALA A 74 -11.36 2.86 -7.53
CA ALA A 74 -10.78 2.13 -8.66
C ALA A 74 -11.60 0.88 -9.07
N GLU A 75 -12.33 0.27 -8.14
CA GLU A 75 -13.25 -0.86 -8.40
C GLU A 75 -14.43 -0.46 -9.31
N ARG A 76 -14.79 0.84 -9.37
CA ARG A 76 -16.01 1.31 -10.05
C ARG A 76 -15.77 2.36 -11.12
N HIS A 77 -14.65 3.05 -11.05
CA HIS A 77 -14.38 4.19 -11.89
C HIS A 77 -12.98 4.11 -12.49
N PRO A 78 -12.82 4.54 -13.75
CA PRO A 78 -11.51 4.70 -14.34
C PRO A 78 -10.63 5.62 -13.48
N VAL A 79 -9.42 5.14 -13.20
CA VAL A 79 -8.36 5.91 -12.58
C VAL A 79 -7.37 6.33 -13.65
N ARG A 80 -6.84 7.54 -13.51
CA ARG A 80 -5.73 8.03 -14.33
C ARG A 80 -4.64 8.54 -13.41
N PHE A 81 -3.41 8.33 -13.84
CA PHE A 81 -2.24 8.94 -13.21
C PHE A 81 -1.83 10.16 -14.01
N VAL A 82 -1.58 11.28 -13.34
CA VAL A 82 -0.98 12.45 -13.94
C VAL A 82 0.48 12.48 -13.50
N LYS A 83 1.37 12.50 -14.48
CA LYS A 83 2.81 12.65 -14.24
C LYS A 83 3.08 14.07 -13.75
N GLY A 84 3.97 14.20 -12.77
CA GLY A 84 4.34 15.47 -12.18
C GLY A 84 3.83 15.64 -10.76
N PHE A 85 4.44 16.59 -10.04
CA PHE A 85 4.23 16.80 -8.62
C PHE A 85 3.00 17.66 -8.35
N GLY A 86 2.07 17.16 -7.56
CA GLY A 86 0.86 17.91 -7.14
C GLY A 86 0.80 18.17 -5.63
N SER A 87 1.63 17.48 -4.83
CA SER A 87 1.63 17.55 -3.38
C SER A 87 3.03 17.44 -2.79
N ALA A 88 3.19 18.09 -1.63
CA ALA A 88 4.38 17.96 -0.78
C ALA A 88 3.95 17.69 0.66
N ILE A 89 4.51 16.64 1.24
CA ILE A 89 4.23 16.22 2.60
C ILE A 89 5.37 16.68 3.51
N ARG A 90 5.00 17.29 4.63
CA ARG A 90 5.94 17.59 5.72
C ARG A 90 6.14 16.33 6.55
N GLU A 91 7.38 15.87 6.70
CA GLU A 91 7.66 14.85 7.70
C GLU A 91 7.55 15.46 9.11
N HIS A 92 6.84 14.79 10.00
CA HIS A 92 6.87 15.11 11.43
C HIS A 92 8.04 14.38 12.11
N GLU A 93 8.75 15.06 13.01
CA GLU A 93 10.00 14.60 13.64
C GLU A 93 9.85 13.27 14.41
N ASN A 94 8.66 12.95 14.90
CA ASN A 94 8.35 11.70 15.61
C ASN A 94 7.77 10.61 14.69
N ARG A 95 8.51 10.26 13.64
CA ARG A 95 8.14 9.17 12.70
C ARG A 95 8.48 7.76 13.18
N SER A 96 8.91 7.58 14.43
CA SER A 96 9.08 6.23 14.97
C SER A 96 7.72 5.56 15.12
N ILE A 97 7.32 4.84 14.08
CA ILE A 97 6.25 3.85 14.17
C ILE A 97 6.75 2.81 15.19
N ASN A 98 6.33 2.98 16.44
CA ASN A 98 6.63 2.03 17.49
C ASN A 98 6.06 0.65 17.11
N THR A 99 6.59 -0.40 17.75
CA THR A 99 6.26 -1.78 17.41
C THR A 99 4.75 -2.02 17.43
N SER A 100 4.03 -1.45 18.40
CA SER A 100 2.57 -1.58 18.53
C SER A 100 1.81 -0.95 17.35
N ARG A 101 2.24 0.21 16.84
CA ARG A 101 1.65 0.82 15.65
C ARG A 101 1.93 0.00 14.39
N ARG A 102 3.09 -0.68 14.28
CA ARG A 102 3.38 -1.60 13.16
C ARG A 102 2.46 -2.83 13.16
N GLU A 103 2.11 -3.34 14.33
CA GLU A 103 1.18 -4.49 14.42
C GLU A 103 -0.23 -4.09 13.99
N LYS A 104 -0.68 -2.91 14.46
CA LYS A 104 -1.96 -2.34 14.05
C LYS A 104 -2.01 -2.15 12.54
N LEU A 105 -0.99 -1.53 11.93
CA LEU A 105 -0.93 -1.35 10.48
C LEU A 105 -1.03 -2.67 9.71
N PHE A 106 -0.28 -3.69 10.13
CA PHE A 106 -0.37 -5.01 9.49
C PHE A 106 -1.77 -5.63 9.62
N HIS A 107 -2.41 -5.49 10.79
CA HIS A 107 -3.78 -5.95 11.00
C HIS A 107 -4.76 -5.25 10.06
N TYR A 108 -4.70 -3.91 9.97
CA TYR A 108 -5.59 -3.12 9.12
C TYR A 108 -5.35 -3.35 7.63
N ASP A 109 -4.10 -3.54 7.20
CA ASP A 109 -3.79 -3.93 5.82
C ASP A 109 -4.43 -5.28 5.44
N MET A 110 -4.39 -6.26 6.36
CA MET A 110 -5.01 -7.56 6.15
C MET A 110 -6.54 -7.49 6.18
N LEU A 111 -7.11 -6.64 7.04
CA LEU A 111 -8.54 -6.38 7.10
C LEU A 111 -9.03 -5.70 5.81
N MET A 112 -8.35 -4.65 5.36
CA MET A 112 -8.63 -3.98 4.09
C MET A 112 -8.56 -4.97 2.92
N LEU A 113 -7.52 -5.82 2.85
CA LEU A 113 -7.42 -6.85 1.82
C LEU A 113 -8.62 -7.81 1.86
N LYS A 114 -9.03 -8.26 3.05
CA LYS A 114 -10.22 -9.11 3.22
C LYS A 114 -11.48 -8.43 2.69
N LYS A 115 -11.72 -7.17 3.09
CA LYS A 115 -12.89 -6.39 2.66
C LYS A 115 -12.90 -6.15 1.15
N ALA A 116 -11.75 -5.80 0.57
CA ALA A 116 -11.60 -5.64 -0.88
C ALA A 116 -11.94 -6.94 -1.64
N THR A 117 -11.38 -8.08 -1.22
CA THR A 117 -11.66 -9.39 -1.88
C THR A 117 -13.09 -9.88 -1.73
N ALA A 118 -13.83 -9.39 -0.74
CA ALA A 118 -15.25 -9.71 -0.59
C ALA A 118 -16.15 -8.86 -1.50
N ARG A 119 -15.65 -7.71 -1.96
CA ARG A 119 -16.42 -6.69 -2.68
C ARG A 119 -16.17 -6.70 -4.19
N TYR A 120 -14.98 -7.08 -4.63
CA TYR A 120 -14.59 -7.04 -6.04
C TYR A 120 -13.84 -8.31 -6.46
N ASP A 121 -14.05 -8.75 -7.70
CA ASP A 121 -13.45 -9.99 -8.24
C ASP A 121 -12.00 -9.76 -8.66
N TYR A 122 -11.11 -9.71 -7.67
CA TYR A 122 -9.68 -9.59 -7.90
C TYR A 122 -9.09 -10.89 -8.44
N ALA A 123 -8.26 -10.78 -9.49
CA ALA A 123 -7.49 -11.92 -9.98
C ALA A 123 -6.68 -12.56 -8.83
N ARG A 124 -6.81 -13.88 -8.68
CA ARG A 124 -6.22 -14.62 -7.54
C ARG A 124 -4.73 -14.36 -7.35
N HIS A 125 -3.98 -14.22 -8.45
CA HIS A 125 -2.54 -13.96 -8.39
C HIS A 125 -2.23 -12.57 -7.81
N ILE A 126 -3.07 -11.57 -8.03
CA ILE A 126 -2.96 -10.22 -7.46
C ILE A 126 -3.18 -10.26 -5.95
N VAL A 127 -4.26 -10.93 -5.50
CA VAL A 127 -4.55 -11.11 -4.07
C VAL A 127 -3.41 -11.82 -3.35
N ARG A 128 -2.90 -12.92 -3.95
CA ARG A 128 -1.74 -13.66 -3.42
C ARG A 128 -0.49 -12.79 -3.37
N ALA A 129 -0.21 -12.02 -4.41
CA ALA A 129 0.94 -11.14 -4.47
C ALA A 129 0.87 -10.03 -3.40
N LYS A 130 -0.29 -9.37 -3.26
CA LYS A 130 -0.52 -8.37 -2.20
C LYS A 130 -0.33 -8.97 -0.81
N LYS A 131 -0.96 -10.12 -0.53
CA LYS A 131 -0.83 -10.81 0.76
C LYS A 131 0.62 -11.21 1.06
N ALA A 132 1.35 -11.76 0.07
CA ALA A 132 2.76 -12.09 0.21
C ALA A 132 3.63 -10.86 0.52
N LYS A 133 3.34 -9.72 -0.12
CA LYS A 133 4.02 -8.45 0.14
C LYS A 133 3.79 -7.92 1.55
N LEU A 134 2.55 -8.04 2.08
CA LEU A 134 2.26 -7.69 3.48
C LEU A 134 3.07 -8.55 4.45
N TYR A 135 3.11 -9.87 4.23
CA TYR A 135 3.95 -10.77 5.02
C TYR A 135 5.44 -10.44 4.91
N TYR A 136 5.93 -10.08 3.72
CA TYR A 136 7.31 -9.66 3.50
C TYR A 136 7.68 -8.44 4.34
N PHE A 137 6.90 -7.36 4.27
CA PHE A 137 7.18 -6.17 5.05
C PHE A 137 7.14 -6.44 6.54
N ARG A 138 6.21 -7.29 6.99
CA ARG A 138 6.13 -7.70 8.39
C ARG A 138 7.36 -8.52 8.82
N ALA A 139 7.78 -9.49 8.02
CA ALA A 139 8.98 -10.29 8.29
C ALA A 139 10.22 -9.39 8.44
N ILE A 140 10.46 -8.50 7.47
CA ILE A 140 11.60 -7.56 7.53
C ILE A 140 11.54 -6.65 8.77
N GLY A 141 10.34 -6.21 9.17
CA GLY A 141 10.15 -5.46 10.41
C GLY A 141 10.65 -6.23 11.64
N ARG A 142 10.29 -7.51 11.74
CA ARG A 142 10.71 -8.39 12.85
C ARG A 142 12.19 -8.71 12.84
N TYR A 143 12.76 -8.92 11.66
CA TYR A 143 14.21 -9.12 11.52
C TYR A 143 14.99 -7.91 12.06
N ARG A 144 14.55 -6.68 11.76
CA ARG A 144 15.15 -5.45 12.28
C ARG A 144 14.98 -5.25 13.78
N GLU A 145 13.97 -5.89 14.37
CA GLU A 145 13.70 -5.90 15.81
C GLU A 145 14.40 -7.08 16.51
N SER A 146 15.24 -7.84 15.79
CA SER A 146 15.91 -9.07 16.27
C SER A 146 14.96 -10.18 16.74
N ASP A 147 13.70 -10.14 16.32
CA ASP A 147 12.68 -11.15 16.62
C ASP A 147 12.67 -12.24 15.53
N LEU A 148 13.61 -13.17 15.64
CA LEU A 148 13.85 -14.22 14.64
C LEU A 148 12.68 -15.20 14.50
N LEU A 149 11.98 -15.51 15.60
CA LEU A 149 10.85 -16.43 15.58
C LEU A 149 9.71 -15.85 14.73
N ASN A 150 9.34 -14.59 14.99
CA ASN A 150 8.28 -13.96 14.20
C ASN A 150 8.74 -13.63 12.78
N PHE A 151 10.03 -13.31 12.58
CA PHE A 151 10.59 -13.21 11.24
C PHE A 151 10.33 -14.49 10.43
N LEU A 152 10.75 -15.66 10.94
CA LEU A 152 10.57 -16.94 10.25
C LEU A 152 9.09 -17.25 10.02
N ARG A 153 8.23 -17.01 11.01
CA ARG A 153 6.78 -17.20 10.87
C ARG A 153 6.19 -16.44 9.68
N TYR A 154 6.47 -15.13 9.60
CA TYR A 154 5.97 -14.31 8.51
C TYR A 154 6.68 -14.57 7.18
N PHE A 155 7.96 -14.96 7.24
CA PHE A 155 8.73 -15.38 6.08
C PHE A 155 8.09 -16.59 5.40
N VAL A 156 7.86 -17.67 6.15
CA VAL A 156 7.25 -18.89 5.65
C VAL A 156 5.83 -18.63 5.15
N ALA A 157 5.03 -17.87 5.90
CA ALA A 157 3.65 -17.54 5.49
C ALA A 157 3.61 -16.77 4.16
N GLY A 158 4.52 -15.81 3.97
CA GLY A 158 4.64 -15.06 2.74
C GLY A 158 5.14 -15.90 1.56
N PHE A 159 6.16 -16.73 1.80
CA PHE A 159 6.70 -17.64 0.79
C PHE A 159 5.65 -18.65 0.32
N ALA A 160 4.91 -19.29 1.23
CA ALA A 160 3.82 -20.20 0.90
C ALA A 160 2.69 -19.53 0.10
N THR A 161 2.48 -18.22 0.32
CA THR A 161 1.45 -17.45 -0.39
C THR A 161 1.86 -17.16 -1.84
N SER A 162 3.09 -16.68 -2.08
CA SER A 162 3.60 -16.40 -3.43
C SER A 162 5.14 -16.43 -3.45
N PRO A 163 5.76 -17.58 -3.79
CA PRO A 163 7.22 -17.72 -3.77
C PRO A 163 7.93 -16.72 -4.71
N GLY A 164 7.39 -16.50 -5.90
CA GLY A 164 7.99 -15.63 -6.91
C GLY A 164 8.11 -14.17 -6.47
N ILE A 165 7.03 -13.60 -5.91
CA ILE A 165 7.04 -12.23 -5.37
C ILE A 165 8.00 -12.11 -4.19
N TYR A 166 8.02 -13.12 -3.33
CA TYR A 166 8.85 -13.14 -2.14
C TYR A 166 10.34 -13.17 -2.49
N LEU A 167 10.73 -14.03 -3.44
CA LEU A 167 12.09 -14.13 -3.96
C LEU A 167 12.51 -12.85 -4.69
N GLN A 168 11.62 -12.25 -5.49
CA GLN A 168 11.89 -10.98 -6.15
C GLN A 168 12.19 -9.87 -5.13
N LYS A 169 11.31 -9.68 -4.13
CA LYS A 169 11.48 -8.66 -3.09
C LYS A 169 12.71 -8.89 -2.22
N PHE A 170 13.02 -10.15 -1.91
CA PHE A 170 14.24 -10.49 -1.18
C PHE A 170 15.48 -10.13 -1.99
N LYS A 171 15.51 -10.47 -3.28
CA LYS A 171 16.61 -10.10 -4.18
C LYS A 171 16.81 -8.59 -4.31
N GLU A 172 15.72 -7.84 -4.45
CA GLU A 172 15.73 -6.37 -4.56
C GLU A 172 16.37 -5.67 -3.35
N LYS A 173 16.29 -6.26 -2.15
CA LYS A 173 16.86 -5.67 -0.92
C LYS A 173 18.23 -6.21 -0.53
N VAL A 174 18.53 -7.49 -0.82
CA VAL A 174 19.78 -8.14 -0.40
C VAL A 174 20.92 -7.90 -1.39
N PHE A 175 20.63 -7.79 -2.69
CA PHE A 175 21.66 -7.61 -3.72
C PHE A 175 21.79 -6.16 -4.23
N LYS A 176 21.06 -5.21 -3.64
CA LYS A 176 21.20 -3.77 -3.90
C LYS A 176 21.66 -2.98 -2.67
N ALA A 177 22.11 -3.68 -1.63
CA ALA A 177 22.82 -3.11 -0.48
C ALA A 177 24.33 -3.32 -0.69
#